data_AF-H0E4U2-F1
#
_entry.id   AF-H0E4U2-F1
#
_cell.length_a   1.000
_cell.length_b   1.000
_cell.length_c   1.000
_cell.angle_alpha   90.00
_cell.angle_beta   90.00
_cell.angle_gamma   90.00
#
_symmetry.space_group_name_H-M   'P 1'
#
loop_
_entity.id
_entity.type
_entity.pdbx_description
1 polymer ?
#
loop_
_entity_poly.entity_id
_entity_poly.type
_entity_poly.pdbx_seq_one_letter_code
_entity_poly.pdbx_strand_id
1 'polypeptide(L)'
;MSVPLPGWYSAEQDRPIPEQLRDGVRGLLIDTHYADRLPNGRIRTVIDDAAARETAGRDGIGPEAVDAALRIRARLGFKGRGERGIYLCHTFCELGATKLDDVLGQLRRFLVANPGEVVVVVNQDAITPADFVAAVRRAGLERHVYRGPVDGRWPTLRQMIASDQRLVLLAEERAGGAPWYRPAYARALQETPYAFGRVGQLTDPARRPASCVPNRGPSSAPLLLLNHWISTDPLPQPTQAATVNAYGPLLARARACAAIRHRTPNLVAVNFYRRGDLMRVVDALNGIDGGSR
;
A
#
# COMPACT_ATOMS: atom_id res chain seq x y z
N MET A 1 -2.24 -3.92 2.53
CA MET A 1 -1.50 -5.16 2.18
C MET A 1 -1.83 -6.24 3.18
N SER A 2 -2.65 -7.22 2.82
CA SER A 2 -3.19 -8.22 3.75
C SER A 2 -3.70 -9.42 2.97
N VAL A 3 -3.34 -10.66 3.32
CA VAL A 3 -3.66 -11.84 2.48
C VAL A 3 -4.34 -12.93 3.28
N PRO A 4 -5.25 -13.75 2.71
CA PRO A 4 -5.99 -14.78 3.45
C PRO A 4 -5.11 -15.99 3.78
N LEU A 5 -4.01 -15.74 4.49
CA LEU A 5 -3.17 -16.76 5.09
C LEU A 5 -3.70 -17.10 6.49
N PRO A 6 -3.39 -18.29 7.05
CA PRO A 6 -3.73 -18.59 8.44
C PRO A 6 -3.32 -17.46 9.39
N GLY A 7 -4.27 -16.99 10.21
CA GLY A 7 -4.07 -15.86 11.13
C GLY A 7 -4.41 -14.48 10.55
N TRP A 8 -4.85 -14.38 9.30
CA TRP A 8 -5.41 -13.16 8.73
C TRP A 8 -6.94 -13.19 8.72
N TYR A 9 -7.53 -12.13 9.26
CA TYR A 9 -8.98 -11.93 9.40
C TYR A 9 -9.46 -10.69 8.62
N SER A 10 -8.55 -9.80 8.24
CA SER A 10 -8.83 -8.60 7.45
C SER A 10 -7.87 -8.51 6.26
N ALA A 11 -8.05 -9.44 5.29
CA ALA A 11 -7.25 -9.49 4.08
C ALA A 11 -7.81 -8.54 3.01
N GLU A 12 -6.94 -7.78 2.34
CA GLU A 12 -7.25 -6.82 1.27
C GLU A 12 -6.79 -7.30 -0.10
N GLN A 13 -6.01 -8.38 -0.13
CA GLN A 13 -5.44 -8.97 -1.34
C GLN A 13 -5.60 -10.49 -1.29
N ASP A 14 -5.76 -11.14 -2.44
CA ASP A 14 -5.94 -12.59 -2.48
C ASP A 14 -4.63 -13.36 -2.23
N ARG A 15 -3.46 -12.76 -2.55
CA ARG A 15 -2.16 -13.44 -2.59
C ARG A 15 -1.02 -12.61 -1.98
N PRO A 16 0.00 -13.25 -1.38
CA PRO A 16 1.17 -12.57 -0.80
C PRO A 16 1.96 -11.79 -1.87
N ILE A 17 2.74 -10.80 -1.43
CA ILE A 17 3.54 -9.94 -2.31
C ILE A 17 4.35 -10.71 -3.38
N PRO A 18 5.03 -11.84 -3.07
CA PRO A 18 5.77 -12.58 -4.09
C PRO A 18 4.92 -13.07 -5.26
N GLU A 19 3.66 -13.38 -5.00
CA GLU A 19 2.70 -13.81 -6.04
C GLU A 19 2.14 -12.61 -6.79
N GLN A 20 1.84 -11.50 -6.10
CA GLN A 20 1.48 -10.24 -6.76
C GLN A 20 2.55 -9.82 -7.77
N LEU A 21 3.83 -9.85 -7.35
CA LEU A 21 4.97 -9.53 -8.21
C LEU A 21 5.09 -10.51 -9.38
N ARG A 22 4.88 -11.82 -9.16
CA ARG A 22 4.88 -12.82 -10.25
C ARG A 22 3.76 -12.59 -11.26
N ASP A 23 2.59 -12.16 -10.79
CA ASP A 23 1.42 -11.92 -11.61
C ASP A 23 1.47 -10.57 -12.37
N GLY A 24 2.53 -9.78 -12.19
CA GLY A 24 2.76 -8.54 -12.93
C GLY A 24 2.53 -7.24 -12.14
N VAL A 25 2.21 -7.32 -10.84
CA VAL A 25 2.13 -6.11 -9.99
C VAL A 25 3.52 -5.50 -9.83
N ARG A 26 3.64 -4.18 -10.02
CA ARG A 26 4.89 -3.41 -9.85
C ARG A 26 4.76 -2.20 -8.94
N GLY A 27 3.55 -1.87 -8.50
CA GLY A 27 3.28 -0.87 -7.47
C GLY A 27 2.77 -1.54 -6.21
N LEU A 28 3.39 -1.26 -5.06
CA LEU A 28 2.97 -1.79 -3.76
C LEU A 28 2.67 -0.63 -2.81
N LEU A 29 1.51 -0.68 -2.17
CA LEU A 29 1.18 0.13 -1.00
C LEU A 29 1.36 -0.79 0.23
N ILE A 30 2.23 -0.38 1.16
CA ILE A 30 2.57 -1.19 2.33
C ILE A 30 2.36 -0.37 3.61
N ASP A 31 1.90 -1.01 4.67
CA ASP A 31 1.58 -0.34 5.92
C ASP A 31 2.50 -0.90 7.00
N THR A 32 3.42 -0.10 7.53
CA THR A 32 4.40 -0.58 8.51
C THR A 32 4.01 -0.17 9.92
N HIS A 33 3.95 -1.14 10.83
CA HIS A 33 3.63 -0.95 12.24
C HIS A 33 4.67 -1.61 13.15
N TYR A 34 4.93 -1.00 14.30
CA TYR A 34 5.55 -1.71 15.41
C TYR A 34 4.54 -2.69 16.00
N ALA A 35 4.97 -3.92 16.26
CA ALA A 35 4.15 -4.91 16.96
C ALA A 35 5.02 -5.86 17.78
N ASP A 36 4.44 -6.44 18.81
CA ASP A 36 5.10 -7.44 19.64
C ASP A 36 4.65 -8.85 19.22
N ARG A 37 5.61 -9.75 18.97
CA ARG A 37 5.35 -11.18 18.85
C ARG A 37 5.27 -11.79 20.24
N LEU A 38 4.11 -12.31 20.60
CA LEU A 38 3.85 -12.88 21.92
C LEU A 38 4.35 -14.35 21.98
N PRO A 39 4.55 -14.91 23.19
CA PRO A 39 4.97 -16.31 23.35
C PRO A 39 4.02 -17.33 22.72
N ASN A 40 2.74 -16.99 22.60
CA ASN A 40 1.73 -17.81 21.92
C ASN A 40 1.73 -17.65 20.38
N GLY A 41 2.72 -16.95 19.82
CA GLY A 41 2.87 -16.71 18.38
C GLY A 41 2.01 -15.60 17.80
N ARG A 42 1.09 -15.02 18.58
CA ARG A 42 0.20 -13.94 18.11
C ARG A 42 0.95 -12.62 18.03
N ILE A 43 0.55 -11.78 17.08
CA ILE A 43 1.14 -10.45 16.88
C ILE A 43 0.19 -9.41 17.45
N ARG A 44 0.73 -8.52 18.28
CA ARG A 44 -0.01 -7.46 18.96
C ARG A 44 0.53 -6.10 18.54
N THR A 45 -0.27 -5.27 17.89
CA THR A 45 0.16 -3.91 17.51
C THR A 45 0.67 -3.15 18.74
N VAL A 46 1.79 -2.45 18.60
CA VAL A 46 2.21 -1.51 19.64
C VAL A 46 1.38 -0.26 19.43
N ILE A 47 0.35 -0.15 20.25
CA ILE A 47 -0.42 1.07 20.39
C ILE A 47 0.32 1.86 21.46
N ASP A 48 0.70 3.10 21.17
CA ASP A 48 1.14 4.00 22.23
C ASP A 48 -0.08 4.24 23.13
N ASP A 49 -0.11 3.57 24.29
CA ASP A 49 -1.24 3.64 25.21
C ASP A 49 -1.51 5.10 25.65
N ALA A 50 -0.49 5.96 25.68
CA ALA A 50 -0.65 7.38 26.00
C ALA A 50 -1.30 8.14 24.84
N ALA A 51 -0.79 7.97 23.61
CA ALA A 51 -1.38 8.60 22.43
C ALA A 51 -2.80 8.09 22.14
N ALA A 52 -3.06 6.79 22.33
CA ALA A 52 -4.39 6.21 22.14
C ALA A 52 -5.38 6.70 23.19
N ARG A 53 -4.96 6.87 24.45
CA ARG A 53 -5.78 7.50 25.50
C ARG A 53 -6.03 8.98 25.22
N GLU A 54 -5.04 9.69 24.68
CA GLU A 54 -5.19 11.09 24.29
C GLU A 54 -6.17 11.25 23.11
N THR A 55 -6.02 10.45 22.05
CA THR A 55 -6.95 10.43 20.91
C THR A 55 -8.36 10.05 21.36
N ALA A 56 -8.50 8.98 22.16
CA ALA A 56 -9.79 8.59 22.73
C ALA A 56 -10.42 9.73 23.55
N GLY A 57 -9.62 10.44 24.36
CA GLY A 57 -10.09 11.60 25.11
C GLY A 57 -10.58 12.74 24.21
N ARG A 58 -9.89 13.04 23.10
CA ARG A 58 -10.34 14.04 22.11
C ARG A 58 -11.63 13.63 21.40
N ASP A 59 -11.84 12.33 21.21
CA ASP A 59 -13.05 11.76 20.59
C ASP A 59 -14.20 11.56 21.60
N GLY A 60 -14.05 12.05 22.84
CA GLY A 60 -15.06 11.95 23.90
C GLY A 60 -15.19 10.55 24.50
N ILE A 61 -14.24 9.65 24.26
CA ILE A 61 -14.19 8.30 24.81
C ILE A 61 -13.51 8.36 26.18
N GLY A 62 -14.28 8.04 27.23
CA GLY A 62 -13.78 8.03 28.61
C GLY A 62 -12.70 6.95 28.86
N PRO A 63 -11.82 7.16 29.86
CA PRO A 63 -10.73 6.22 30.18
C PRO A 63 -11.22 4.81 30.50
N GLU A 64 -12.42 4.66 31.07
CA GLU A 64 -13.05 3.38 31.37
C GLU A 64 -13.34 2.55 30.11
N ALA A 65 -13.74 3.20 29.02
CA ALA A 65 -14.00 2.54 27.73
C ALA A 65 -12.70 2.10 27.06
N VAL A 66 -11.64 2.91 27.16
CA VAL A 66 -10.29 2.52 26.72
C VAL A 66 -9.79 1.32 27.51
N ASP A 67 -9.92 1.36 28.83
CA ASP A 67 -9.51 0.24 29.69
C ASP A 67 -10.35 -1.02 29.43
N ALA A 68 -11.65 -0.88 29.14
CA ALA A 68 -12.49 -2.00 28.72
C ALA A 68 -12.01 -2.61 27.40
N ALA A 69 -11.65 -1.79 26.40
CA ALA A 69 -11.09 -2.26 25.14
C ALA A 69 -9.76 -2.99 25.33
N LEU A 70 -8.86 -2.46 26.16
CA LEU A 70 -7.59 -3.10 26.51
C LEU A 70 -7.80 -4.44 27.26
N ARG A 71 -8.79 -4.52 28.16
CA ARG A 71 -9.18 -5.78 28.82
C ARG A 71 -9.70 -6.81 27.84
N ILE A 72 -10.57 -6.41 26.91
CA ILE A 72 -11.08 -7.31 25.86
C ILE A 72 -9.93 -7.84 25.02
N ARG A 73 -9.03 -6.96 24.58
CA ARG A 73 -7.82 -7.32 23.84
C ARG A 73 -6.95 -8.33 24.60
N ALA A 74 -6.75 -8.14 25.90
CA ALA A 74 -6.02 -9.09 26.73
C ALA A 74 -6.72 -10.46 26.84
N ARG A 75 -8.06 -10.47 27.03
CA ARG A 75 -8.89 -11.69 27.08
C ARG A 75 -8.86 -12.47 25.77
N LEU A 76 -8.76 -11.76 24.64
CA LEU A 76 -8.60 -12.37 23.33
C LEU A 76 -7.24 -13.06 23.15
N GLY A 77 -6.31 -12.97 24.12
CA GLY A 77 -5.02 -13.64 24.10
C GLY A 77 -3.84 -12.76 23.72
N PHE A 78 -4.01 -11.43 23.69
CA PHE A 78 -2.95 -10.45 23.38
C PHE A 78 -2.28 -9.91 24.65
N LYS A 79 -1.92 -10.80 25.58
CA LYS A 79 -1.35 -10.46 26.90
C LYS A 79 0.09 -10.92 27.05
N GLY A 80 0.84 -10.23 27.92
CA GLY A 80 2.23 -10.55 28.26
C GLY A 80 3.25 -9.68 27.52
N ARG A 81 4.53 -9.87 27.88
CA ARG A 81 5.68 -9.30 27.16
C ARG A 81 5.87 -10.07 25.85
N GLY A 82 6.19 -9.36 24.78
CA GLY A 82 6.53 -9.96 23.49
C GLY A 82 7.83 -9.39 22.94
N GLU A 83 8.32 -10.01 21.89
CA GLU A 83 9.49 -9.56 21.14
C GLU A 83 9.07 -8.47 20.15
N ARG A 84 9.64 -7.27 20.28
CA ARG A 84 9.35 -6.15 19.40
C ARG A 84 9.86 -6.42 17.98
N GLY A 85 9.01 -6.19 16.99
CA GLY A 85 9.38 -6.19 15.59
C GLY A 85 8.60 -5.17 14.77
N ILE A 86 8.85 -5.20 13.46
CA ILE A 86 8.15 -4.38 12.47
C ILE A 86 7.37 -5.31 11.56
N TYR A 87 6.09 -4.99 11.38
CA TYR A 87 5.12 -5.82 10.70
C TYR A 87 4.31 -5.02 9.71
N LEU A 88 3.79 -5.74 8.73
CA LEU A 88 2.86 -5.27 7.73
C LEU A 88 1.46 -5.76 8.12
N CYS A 89 0.56 -4.83 8.41
CA CYS A 89 -0.82 -5.09 8.81
C CYS A 89 -1.69 -3.85 8.57
N HIS A 90 -3.00 -4.04 8.44
CA HIS A 90 -3.95 -2.93 8.26
C HIS A 90 -4.42 -2.43 9.63
N THR A 91 -3.75 -1.41 10.17
CA THR A 91 -3.97 -0.79 11.51
C THR A 91 -3.72 -1.72 12.72
N PHE A 92 -4.39 -2.87 12.77
CA PHE A 92 -4.32 -3.86 13.86
C PHE A 92 -3.69 -5.16 13.37
N CYS A 93 -2.44 -5.40 13.75
CA CYS A 93 -1.68 -6.61 13.47
C CYS A 93 -2.27 -7.85 14.15
N GLU A 94 -3.16 -7.66 15.14
CA GLU A 94 -4.03 -8.68 15.71
C GLU A 94 -4.92 -9.37 14.67
N LEU A 95 -5.27 -8.66 13.59
CA LEU A 95 -6.12 -9.15 12.49
C LEU A 95 -5.33 -9.81 11.36
N GLY A 96 -4.02 -9.98 11.55
CA GLY A 96 -3.12 -10.53 10.56
C GLY A 96 -1.92 -9.62 10.37
N ALA A 97 -0.74 -10.23 10.30
CA ALA A 97 0.51 -9.51 10.18
C ALA A 97 1.56 -10.35 9.43
N THR A 98 2.41 -9.68 8.67
CA THR A 98 3.62 -10.28 8.07
C THR A 98 4.85 -9.50 8.50
N LYS A 99 5.94 -10.16 8.88
CA LYS A 99 7.17 -9.46 9.30
C LYS A 99 7.76 -8.68 8.12
N LEU A 100 8.14 -7.43 8.36
CA LEU A 100 8.69 -6.55 7.31
C LEU A 100 9.96 -7.14 6.68
N ASP A 101 10.87 -7.68 7.50
CA ASP A 101 12.13 -8.27 7.01
C ASP A 101 11.86 -9.41 6.00
N ASP A 102 10.81 -10.21 6.21
CA ASP A 102 10.44 -11.31 5.30
C ASP A 102 10.00 -10.77 3.94
N VAL A 103 9.17 -9.73 3.94
CA VAL A 103 8.67 -9.08 2.71
C VAL A 103 9.79 -8.36 1.97
N LEU A 104 10.67 -7.64 2.66
CA LEU A 104 11.82 -6.99 2.03
C LEU A 104 12.80 -8.03 1.47
N GLY A 105 13.03 -9.14 2.17
CA GLY A 105 13.80 -10.27 1.66
C GLY A 105 13.17 -10.93 0.43
N GLN A 106 11.84 -11.03 0.38
CA GLN A 106 11.10 -11.51 -0.78
C GLN A 106 11.21 -10.56 -1.98
N LEU A 107 11.02 -9.26 -1.77
CA LEU A 107 11.20 -8.23 -2.79
C LEU A 107 12.62 -8.24 -3.34
N ARG A 108 13.60 -8.44 -2.47
CA ARG A 108 15.00 -8.63 -2.87
C ARG A 108 15.17 -9.80 -3.82
N ARG A 109 14.70 -11.00 -3.44
CA ARG A 109 14.79 -12.19 -4.29
C ARG A 109 14.12 -11.96 -5.64
N PHE A 110 12.96 -11.31 -5.65
CA PHE A 110 12.27 -10.95 -6.89
C PHE A 110 13.13 -10.06 -7.78
N LEU A 111 13.68 -8.97 -7.26
CA LEU A 111 14.52 -8.07 -8.06
C LEU A 111 15.78 -8.79 -8.59
N VAL A 112 16.42 -9.64 -7.79
CA VAL A 112 17.60 -10.42 -8.24
C VAL A 112 17.24 -11.39 -9.37
N ALA A 113 16.13 -12.11 -9.24
CA ALA A 113 15.69 -13.07 -10.25
C ALA A 113 15.16 -12.40 -11.53
N ASN A 114 14.73 -11.14 -11.45
CA ASN A 114 14.10 -10.42 -12.54
C ASN A 114 14.82 -9.08 -12.79
N PRO A 115 15.98 -9.07 -13.48
CA PRO A 115 16.80 -7.87 -13.67
C PRO A 115 16.12 -6.79 -14.52
N GLY A 116 15.14 -7.16 -15.36
CA GLY A 116 14.38 -6.24 -16.19
C GLY A 116 13.23 -5.51 -15.48
N GLU A 117 13.03 -5.76 -14.18
CA GLU A 117 11.85 -5.28 -13.46
C GLU A 117 12.13 -4.07 -12.58
N VAL A 118 11.20 -3.10 -12.63
CA VAL A 118 11.19 -1.89 -11.81
C VAL A 118 9.98 -1.93 -10.88
N VAL A 119 10.19 -1.70 -9.59
CA VAL A 119 9.13 -1.74 -8.56
C VAL A 119 9.06 -0.41 -7.82
N VAL A 120 7.83 0.06 -7.57
CA VAL A 120 7.53 1.22 -6.73
C VAL A 120 6.85 0.75 -5.46
N VAL A 121 7.33 1.21 -4.31
CA VAL A 121 6.74 0.94 -3.00
C VAL A 121 6.46 2.27 -2.31
N VAL A 122 5.20 2.48 -1.92
CA VAL A 122 4.80 3.57 -1.03
C VAL A 122 4.52 2.96 0.34
N ASN A 123 5.23 3.42 1.35
CA ASN A 123 5.11 2.95 2.73
C ASN A 123 4.28 3.92 3.56
N GLN A 124 3.09 3.49 4.00
CA GLN A 124 2.32 4.13 5.05
C GLN A 124 2.99 3.84 6.40
N ASP A 125 3.60 4.86 6.97
CA ASP A 125 4.70 4.74 7.93
C ASP A 125 4.27 5.03 9.38
N ALA A 126 3.72 4.00 10.06
CA ALA A 126 3.52 4.03 11.52
C ALA A 126 4.81 3.66 12.30
N ILE A 127 5.94 3.51 11.62
CA ILE A 127 7.29 3.37 12.18
C ILE A 127 8.16 4.59 11.87
N THR A 128 9.34 4.69 12.51
CA THR A 128 10.28 5.76 12.16
C THR A 128 10.94 5.53 10.78
N PRO A 129 11.28 6.60 10.04
CA PRO A 129 12.01 6.49 8.78
C PRO A 129 13.36 5.78 8.93
N ALA A 130 14.05 6.00 10.05
CA ALA A 130 15.34 5.38 10.34
C ALA A 130 15.23 3.85 10.43
N ASP A 131 14.20 3.34 11.08
CA ASP A 131 13.96 1.89 11.19
C ASP A 131 13.59 1.25 9.86
N PHE A 132 12.76 1.93 9.05
CA PHE A 132 12.45 1.46 7.71
C PHE A 132 13.71 1.38 6.83
N VAL A 133 14.51 2.46 6.81
CA VAL A 133 15.78 2.50 6.07
C VAL A 133 16.74 1.42 6.56
N ALA A 134 16.84 1.20 7.86
CA ALA A 134 17.67 0.13 8.42
C ALA A 134 17.19 -1.26 7.96
N ALA A 135 15.87 -1.50 7.92
CA ALA A 135 15.31 -2.75 7.41
C ALA A 135 15.61 -2.96 5.92
N VAL A 136 15.47 -1.92 5.09
CA VAL A 136 15.84 -1.94 3.66
C VAL A 136 17.32 -2.27 3.45
N ARG A 137 18.20 -1.69 4.29
CA ARG A 137 19.65 -1.96 4.28
C ARG A 137 19.96 -3.41 4.67
N ARG A 138 19.38 -3.90 5.78
CA ARG A 138 19.55 -5.29 6.23
C ARG A 138 19.09 -6.30 5.17
N ALA A 139 18.01 -6.00 4.45
CA ALA A 139 17.54 -6.83 3.33
C ALA A 139 18.44 -6.76 2.08
N GLY A 140 19.47 -5.89 2.07
CA GLY A 140 20.38 -5.69 0.95
C GLY A 140 19.76 -4.96 -0.24
N LEU A 141 18.58 -4.36 -0.07
CA LEU A 141 17.82 -3.69 -1.13
C LEU A 141 18.41 -2.34 -1.54
N GLU A 142 19.16 -1.67 -0.65
CA GLU A 142 19.65 -0.30 -0.88
C GLU A 142 20.40 -0.14 -2.21
N ARG A 143 21.13 -1.16 -2.67
CA ARG A 143 21.82 -1.08 -3.98
C ARG A 143 20.87 -0.85 -5.15
N HIS A 144 19.65 -1.39 -5.09
CA HIS A 144 18.65 -1.24 -6.16
C HIS A 144 17.84 0.05 -6.05
N VAL A 145 18.00 0.80 -4.97
CA VAL A 145 17.15 1.97 -4.74
C VAL A 145 17.48 3.09 -5.72
N TYR A 146 16.44 3.65 -6.31
CA TYR A 146 16.51 4.84 -7.14
C TYR A 146 16.86 6.08 -6.31
N ARG A 147 17.96 6.72 -6.66
CA ARG A 147 18.54 7.87 -5.94
C ARG A 147 18.38 9.19 -6.69
N GLY A 148 17.94 9.15 -7.94
CA GLY A 148 17.78 10.34 -8.77
C GLY A 148 16.60 11.22 -8.35
N PRO A 149 16.36 12.35 -9.04
CA PRO A 149 15.22 13.24 -8.81
C PRO A 149 13.89 12.50 -8.94
N VAL A 150 12.93 12.87 -8.10
CA VAL A 150 11.54 12.33 -8.13
C VAL A 150 10.52 13.37 -8.59
N ASP A 151 10.98 14.60 -8.76
CA ASP A 151 10.30 15.71 -9.39
C ASP A 151 10.63 15.77 -10.89
N GLY A 152 9.70 16.34 -11.66
CA GLY A 152 9.91 16.56 -13.09
C GLY A 152 10.07 15.24 -13.88
N ARG A 153 11.06 15.20 -14.76
CA ARG A 153 11.22 14.10 -15.72
C ARG A 153 11.98 12.93 -15.10
N TRP A 154 11.27 11.83 -14.88
CA TRP A 154 11.84 10.56 -14.48
C TRP A 154 12.72 9.96 -15.59
N PRO A 155 13.76 9.17 -15.24
CA PRO A 155 14.43 8.32 -16.21
C PRO A 155 13.44 7.34 -16.83
N THR A 156 13.74 6.87 -18.03
CA THR A 156 13.00 5.77 -18.64
C THR A 156 13.22 4.47 -17.83
N LEU A 157 12.28 3.54 -17.90
CA LEU A 157 12.44 2.22 -17.28
C LEU A 157 13.73 1.52 -17.74
N ARG A 158 14.10 1.65 -19.03
CA ARG A 158 15.36 1.12 -19.58
C ARG A 158 16.59 1.71 -18.90
N GLN A 159 16.60 3.01 -18.61
CA GLN A 159 17.70 3.65 -17.89
C GLN A 159 17.76 3.21 -16.42
N MET A 160 16.61 3.03 -15.76
CA MET A 160 16.56 2.47 -14.40
C MET A 160 17.10 1.04 -14.36
N ILE A 161 16.74 0.21 -15.32
CA ILE A 161 17.23 -1.16 -15.48
C ILE A 161 18.75 -1.15 -15.72
N ALA A 162 19.23 -0.35 -16.68
CA ALA A 162 20.66 -0.30 -17.03
C ALA A 162 21.56 0.19 -15.88
N SER A 163 21.03 1.04 -14.99
CA SER A 163 21.74 1.53 -13.81
C SER A 163 21.52 0.68 -12.55
N ASP A 164 20.76 -0.42 -12.66
CA ASP A 164 20.29 -1.27 -11.55
C ASP A 164 19.58 -0.49 -10.41
N GLN A 165 19.09 0.72 -10.69
CA GLN A 165 18.31 1.56 -9.78
C GLN A 165 16.81 1.36 -10.03
N ARG A 166 16.34 0.16 -9.72
CA ARG A 166 15.02 -0.37 -10.12
C ARG A 166 13.98 -0.40 -9.01
N LEU A 167 14.30 0.14 -7.83
CA LEU A 167 13.39 0.16 -6.69
C LEU A 167 13.16 1.59 -6.23
N VAL A 168 11.93 2.06 -6.34
CA VAL A 168 11.53 3.37 -5.81
C VAL A 168 10.86 3.14 -4.46
N LEU A 169 11.40 3.75 -3.40
CA LEU A 169 10.84 3.68 -2.05
C LEU A 169 10.42 5.08 -1.61
N LEU A 170 9.13 5.26 -1.34
CA LEU A 170 8.55 6.53 -0.91
C LEU A 170 7.81 6.35 0.42
N ALA A 171 7.85 7.37 1.27
CA ALA A 171 7.05 7.40 2.49
C ALA A 171 5.73 8.13 2.24
N GLU A 172 4.63 7.67 2.82
CA GLU A 172 3.35 8.36 2.74
C GLU A 172 3.39 9.69 3.52
N GLU A 173 3.83 9.64 4.78
CA GLU A 173 3.80 10.78 5.70
C GLU A 173 5.22 11.27 6.04
N ARG A 174 6.05 10.42 6.66
CA ARG A 174 7.36 10.81 7.22
C ARG A 174 8.47 10.06 6.52
N ALA A 175 9.35 10.83 5.89
CA ALA A 175 10.52 10.33 5.20
C ALA A 175 11.83 10.73 5.91
N GLY A 176 12.99 10.42 5.32
CA GLY A 176 14.30 10.67 5.92
C GLY A 176 15.05 9.38 6.25
N GLY A 177 16.08 9.46 7.11
CA GLY A 177 16.96 8.32 7.41
C GLY A 177 17.92 7.92 6.27
N ALA A 178 17.58 8.24 5.02
CA ALA A 178 18.45 8.20 3.86
C ALA A 178 17.97 9.21 2.78
N PRO A 179 18.86 9.78 1.96
CA PRO A 179 18.49 10.75 0.92
C PRO A 179 17.48 10.23 -0.12
N TRP A 180 17.48 8.91 -0.37
CA TRP A 180 16.59 8.28 -1.34
C TRP A 180 15.16 8.07 -0.82
N TYR A 181 14.95 8.03 0.51
CA TYR A 181 13.65 7.81 1.12
C TYR A 181 12.95 9.15 1.36
N ARG A 182 12.04 9.49 0.46
CA ARG A 182 11.42 10.82 0.34
C ARG A 182 9.89 10.74 0.46
N PRO A 183 9.20 11.82 0.85
CA PRO A 183 7.75 11.80 0.94
C PRO A 183 7.15 11.67 -0.45
N ALA A 184 6.22 10.74 -0.62
CA ALA A 184 5.61 10.39 -1.90
C ALA A 184 4.85 11.60 -2.47
N TYR A 185 4.06 12.25 -1.63
CA TYR A 185 3.18 13.35 -2.03
C TYR A 185 3.83 14.74 -1.93
N ALA A 186 5.10 14.85 -1.54
CA ALA A 186 5.78 16.15 -1.58
C ALA A 186 6.03 16.61 -3.03
N ARG A 187 6.45 15.68 -3.90
CA ARG A 187 6.83 15.97 -5.29
C ARG A 187 6.60 14.84 -6.29
N ALA A 188 6.57 13.58 -5.85
CA ALA A 188 6.64 12.42 -6.74
C ALA A 188 5.28 11.99 -7.27
N LEU A 189 4.30 11.88 -6.37
CA LEU A 189 2.95 11.40 -6.65
C LEU A 189 1.91 12.51 -6.46
N GLN A 190 0.90 12.45 -7.32
CA GLN A 190 -0.44 12.96 -7.05
C GLN A 190 -1.41 11.79 -7.09
N GLU A 191 -2.55 11.91 -6.42
CA GLU A 191 -3.53 10.82 -6.39
C GLU A 191 -4.99 11.28 -6.50
N THR A 192 -5.87 10.30 -6.67
CA THR A 192 -7.32 10.42 -6.50
C THR A 192 -7.74 10.09 -5.07
N PRO A 193 -8.96 10.42 -4.61
CA PRO A 193 -9.46 9.98 -3.31
C PRO A 193 -9.46 8.46 -3.22
N TYR A 194 -9.39 7.93 -2.00
CA TYR A 194 -9.38 6.50 -1.72
C TYR A 194 -10.54 6.03 -0.83
N ALA A 195 -11.18 6.94 -0.09
CA ALA A 195 -12.27 6.62 0.85
C ALA A 195 -13.62 6.53 0.13
N PHE A 196 -13.90 5.39 -0.52
CA PHE A 196 -15.19 5.12 -1.16
C PHE A 196 -15.96 4.06 -0.37
N GLY A 197 -17.16 4.39 0.13
CA GLY A 197 -17.98 3.45 0.90
C GLY A 197 -19.04 2.72 0.08
N ARG A 198 -19.25 3.11 -1.19
CA ARG A 198 -20.29 2.53 -2.06
C ARG A 198 -19.76 2.29 -3.47
N VAL A 199 -20.07 1.13 -4.04
CA VAL A 199 -19.72 0.72 -5.42
C VAL A 199 -20.02 1.82 -6.43
N GLY A 200 -21.20 2.44 -6.35
CA GLY A 200 -21.63 3.49 -7.28
C GLY A 200 -20.67 4.71 -7.32
N GLN A 201 -19.89 4.98 -6.27
CA GLN A 201 -18.91 6.07 -6.30
C GLN A 201 -17.76 5.82 -7.30
N LEU A 202 -17.51 4.56 -7.64
CA LEU A 202 -16.47 4.16 -8.60
C LEU A 202 -17.04 3.76 -9.97
N THR A 203 -18.31 3.36 -10.04
CA THR A 203 -18.90 2.80 -11.27
C THR A 203 -19.87 3.75 -11.98
N ASP A 204 -20.58 4.63 -11.25
CA ASP A 204 -21.59 5.53 -11.80
C ASP A 204 -20.95 6.65 -12.65
N PRO A 205 -21.31 6.78 -13.95
CA PRO A 205 -20.84 7.87 -14.81
C PRO A 205 -21.04 9.27 -14.21
N ALA A 206 -22.16 9.52 -13.52
CA ALA A 206 -22.47 10.83 -12.95
C ALA A 206 -21.53 11.20 -11.79
N ARG A 207 -20.97 10.20 -11.09
CA ARG A 207 -20.04 10.41 -9.96
C ARG A 207 -18.58 10.40 -10.37
N ARG A 208 -18.29 10.04 -11.62
CA ARG A 208 -16.92 9.85 -12.13
C ARG A 208 -16.03 11.09 -11.94
N PRO A 209 -16.49 12.34 -12.20
CA PRO A 209 -15.66 13.52 -11.95
C PRO A 209 -15.26 13.68 -10.48
N ALA A 210 -16.21 13.50 -9.56
CA ALA A 210 -15.95 13.56 -8.12
C ALA A 210 -14.97 12.47 -7.66
N SER A 211 -14.97 11.31 -8.31
CA SER A 211 -14.03 10.22 -8.00
C SER A 211 -12.59 10.45 -8.49
N CYS A 212 -12.34 11.51 -9.27
CA CYS A 212 -11.05 11.82 -9.89
C CYS A 212 -10.40 13.10 -9.35
N VAL A 213 -11.03 13.82 -8.41
CA VAL A 213 -10.51 15.09 -7.86
C VAL A 213 -9.12 14.90 -7.21
N PRO A 214 -8.31 15.95 -7.05
CA PRO A 214 -7.08 15.87 -6.27
C PRO A 214 -7.37 15.41 -4.83
N ASN A 215 -6.50 14.57 -4.28
CA ASN A 215 -6.52 14.21 -2.85
C ASN A 215 -5.22 14.62 -2.17
N ARG A 216 -4.12 13.95 -2.49
CA ARG A 216 -2.77 14.30 -2.02
C ARG A 216 -1.82 14.55 -3.18
N GLY A 217 -0.79 15.33 -2.88
CA GLY A 217 0.27 15.69 -3.81
C GLY A 217 -0.04 16.85 -4.74
N PRO A 218 0.98 17.59 -5.21
CA PRO A 218 0.78 18.73 -6.10
C PRO A 218 0.34 18.27 -7.49
N SER A 219 -0.46 19.07 -8.19
CA SER A 219 -0.90 18.78 -9.57
C SER A 219 0.26 18.68 -10.57
N SER A 220 1.43 19.24 -10.23
CA SER A 220 2.68 19.14 -11.01
C SER A 220 3.46 17.84 -10.77
N ALA A 221 3.04 17.00 -9.82
CA ALA A 221 3.70 15.72 -9.58
C ALA A 221 3.60 14.82 -10.84
N PRO A 222 4.71 14.21 -11.28
CA PRO A 222 4.78 13.53 -12.57
C PRO A 222 4.04 12.20 -12.61
N LEU A 223 3.81 11.56 -11.46
CA LEU A 223 3.17 10.26 -11.37
C LEU A 223 1.76 10.38 -10.78
N LEU A 224 0.77 9.80 -11.46
CA LEU A 224 -0.60 9.72 -10.97
C LEU A 224 -0.90 8.32 -10.40
N LEU A 225 -1.26 8.29 -9.12
CA LEU A 225 -1.81 7.11 -8.43
C LEU A 225 -3.35 7.16 -8.46
N LEU A 226 -3.96 6.18 -9.12
CA LEU A 226 -5.40 5.97 -9.14
C LEU A 226 -5.78 4.99 -8.03
N ASN A 227 -6.36 5.53 -6.96
CA ASN A 227 -6.93 4.72 -5.87
C ASN A 227 -8.31 4.20 -6.28
N HIS A 228 -8.53 2.88 -6.24
CA HIS A 228 -9.74 2.23 -6.75
C HIS A 228 -10.14 0.99 -5.93
N TRP A 229 -10.76 1.20 -4.78
CA TRP A 229 -11.35 0.14 -3.95
C TRP A 229 -12.53 0.69 -3.14
N ILE A 230 -13.32 -0.20 -2.54
CA ILE A 230 -14.34 0.17 -1.56
C ILE A 230 -13.79 -0.10 -0.16
N SER A 231 -13.86 0.90 0.70
CA SER A 231 -13.50 0.84 2.12
C SER A 231 -14.66 0.23 2.91
N THR A 232 -14.50 -1.03 3.34
CA THR A 232 -15.49 -1.77 4.15
C THR A 232 -14.88 -2.29 5.46
N ASP A 233 -13.97 -1.54 6.06
CA ASP A 233 -13.29 -1.93 7.29
C ASP A 233 -14.27 -2.34 8.40
N PRO A 234 -13.90 -3.36 9.22
CA PRO A 234 -12.63 -4.08 9.22
C PRO A 234 -12.61 -5.30 8.28
N LEU A 235 -13.66 -5.56 7.50
CA LEU A 235 -13.77 -6.75 6.65
C LEU A 235 -13.91 -6.34 5.17
N PRO A 236 -12.80 -6.29 4.42
CA PRO A 236 -12.83 -6.05 2.99
C PRO A 236 -13.70 -7.09 2.26
N GLN A 237 -14.45 -6.66 1.24
CA GLN A 237 -15.41 -7.51 0.50
C GLN A 237 -14.91 -7.87 -0.92
N PRO A 238 -14.44 -9.11 -1.16
CA PRO A 238 -13.98 -9.53 -2.49
C PRO A 238 -15.04 -9.42 -3.60
N THR A 239 -16.33 -9.55 -3.25
CA THR A 239 -17.46 -9.41 -4.19
C THR A 239 -17.62 -7.99 -4.72
N GLN A 240 -17.38 -6.99 -3.86
CA GLN A 240 -17.37 -5.59 -4.28
C GLN A 240 -16.15 -5.29 -5.16
N ALA A 241 -14.98 -5.84 -4.81
CA ALA A 241 -13.78 -5.74 -5.63
C ALA A 241 -14.00 -6.32 -7.03
N ALA A 242 -14.63 -7.48 -7.17
CA ALA A 242 -14.99 -8.06 -8.46
C ALA A 242 -15.87 -7.11 -9.31
N THR A 243 -16.76 -6.35 -8.67
CA THR A 243 -17.63 -5.38 -9.36
C THR A 243 -16.86 -4.14 -9.82
N VAL A 244 -16.08 -3.52 -8.93
CA VAL A 244 -15.39 -2.25 -9.26
C VAL A 244 -14.18 -2.48 -10.17
N ASN A 245 -13.43 -3.56 -9.95
CA ASN A 245 -12.25 -3.91 -10.74
C ASN A 245 -12.59 -4.55 -12.10
N ALA A 246 -13.87 -4.79 -12.41
CA ALA A 246 -14.27 -5.30 -13.72
C ALA A 246 -13.80 -4.36 -14.84
N TYR A 247 -13.50 -4.93 -16.02
CA TYR A 247 -12.86 -4.21 -17.12
C TYR A 247 -13.54 -2.88 -17.46
N GLY A 248 -14.86 -2.90 -17.66
CA GLY A 248 -15.65 -1.72 -18.04
C GLY A 248 -15.57 -0.59 -17.00
N PRO A 249 -15.99 -0.82 -15.74
CA PRO A 249 -15.94 0.19 -14.70
C PRO A 249 -14.54 0.76 -14.43
N LEU A 250 -13.54 -0.11 -14.28
CA LEU A 250 -12.17 0.33 -13.96
C LEU A 250 -11.54 1.11 -15.13
N LEU A 251 -11.64 0.62 -16.37
CA LEU A 251 -11.09 1.31 -17.54
C LEU A 251 -11.80 2.65 -17.78
N ALA A 252 -13.13 2.69 -17.65
CA ALA A 252 -13.90 3.92 -17.82
C ALA A 252 -13.49 4.99 -16.80
N ARG A 253 -13.30 4.60 -15.53
CA ARG A 253 -12.81 5.53 -14.51
C ARG A 253 -11.36 5.95 -14.77
N ALA A 254 -10.47 5.01 -15.09
CA ALA A 254 -9.07 5.32 -15.36
C ALA A 254 -8.92 6.32 -16.52
N ARG A 255 -9.67 6.14 -17.62
CA ARG A 255 -9.68 7.08 -18.76
C ARG A 255 -10.28 8.44 -18.40
N ALA A 256 -11.36 8.47 -17.62
CA ALA A 256 -11.95 9.74 -17.20
C ALA A 256 -11.01 10.52 -16.27
N CYS A 257 -10.38 9.84 -15.31
CA CYS A 257 -9.37 10.47 -14.46
C CYS A 257 -8.17 10.92 -15.29
N ALA A 258 -7.77 10.15 -16.31
CA ALA A 258 -6.70 10.59 -17.21
C ALA A 258 -7.03 11.89 -17.96
N ALA A 259 -8.27 12.01 -18.44
CA ALA A 259 -8.76 13.22 -19.11
C ALA A 259 -8.83 14.42 -18.15
N ILE A 260 -9.43 14.24 -16.97
CA ILE A 260 -9.60 15.30 -15.96
C ILE A 260 -8.27 15.75 -15.37
N ARG A 261 -7.35 14.83 -15.15
CA ARG A 261 -6.03 15.09 -14.54
C ARG A 261 -4.95 15.39 -15.57
N HIS A 262 -5.30 15.36 -16.86
CA HIS A 262 -4.36 15.52 -17.97
C HIS A 262 -3.12 14.64 -17.81
N ARG A 263 -3.31 13.41 -17.32
CA ARG A 263 -2.25 12.47 -16.94
C ARG A 263 -2.79 11.05 -16.90
N THR A 264 -2.23 10.15 -17.71
CA THR A 264 -2.55 8.72 -17.58
C THR A 264 -2.08 8.21 -16.21
N PRO A 265 -2.90 7.45 -15.47
CA PRO A 265 -2.47 6.80 -14.24
C PRO A 265 -1.21 5.96 -14.46
N ASN A 266 -0.18 6.21 -13.66
CA ASN A 266 1.06 5.44 -13.64
C ASN A 266 0.96 4.25 -12.69
N LEU A 267 0.18 4.42 -11.61
CA LEU A 267 -0.12 3.39 -10.63
C LEU A 267 -1.64 3.26 -10.55
N VAL A 268 -2.15 2.03 -10.65
CA VAL A 268 -3.57 1.71 -10.44
C VAL A 268 -3.63 0.78 -9.24
N ALA A 269 -4.06 1.31 -8.10
CA ALA A 269 -4.15 0.57 -6.84
C ALA A 269 -5.58 0.08 -6.61
N VAL A 270 -5.72 -1.22 -6.36
CA VAL A 270 -6.99 -1.90 -6.10
C VAL A 270 -6.86 -2.86 -4.93
N ASN A 271 -7.98 -3.17 -4.29
CA ASN A 271 -8.09 -4.34 -3.42
C ASN A 271 -8.41 -5.59 -4.24
N PHE A 272 -7.87 -6.73 -3.81
CA PHE A 272 -8.07 -8.04 -4.42
C PHE A 272 -7.74 -8.04 -5.92
N TYR A 273 -6.47 -7.80 -6.28
CA TYR A 273 -6.03 -7.60 -7.66
C TYR A 273 -6.41 -8.71 -8.67
N ARG A 274 -6.75 -9.92 -8.19
CA ARG A 274 -7.21 -11.05 -9.02
C ARG A 274 -8.73 -11.09 -9.24
N ARG A 275 -9.47 -10.20 -8.59
CA ARG A 275 -10.92 -10.05 -8.76
C ARG A 275 -11.13 -8.95 -9.78
N GLY A 276 -11.82 -9.27 -10.88
CA GLY A 276 -11.98 -8.36 -12.02
C GLY A 276 -10.84 -8.49 -13.03
N ASP A 277 -10.57 -7.40 -13.76
CA ASP A 277 -9.75 -7.41 -14.98
C ASP A 277 -8.57 -6.42 -14.89
N LEU A 278 -8.03 -6.17 -13.70
CA LEU A 278 -6.97 -5.17 -13.47
C LEU A 278 -5.85 -5.24 -14.52
N MET A 279 -5.27 -6.43 -14.74
CA MET A 279 -4.13 -6.58 -15.65
C MET A 279 -4.49 -6.20 -17.08
N ARG A 280 -5.67 -6.64 -17.56
CA ARG A 280 -6.18 -6.28 -18.89
C ARG A 280 -6.46 -4.78 -18.99
N VAL A 281 -6.95 -4.13 -17.93
CA VAL A 281 -7.11 -2.67 -17.93
C VAL A 281 -5.77 -1.95 -18.00
N VAL A 282 -4.76 -2.41 -17.27
CA VAL A 282 -3.42 -1.83 -17.32
C VAL A 282 -2.76 -2.05 -18.70
N ASP A 283 -2.99 -3.19 -19.35
CA ASP A 283 -2.57 -3.44 -20.74
C ASP A 283 -3.23 -2.45 -21.71
N ALA A 284 -4.53 -2.18 -21.55
CA ALA A 284 -5.28 -1.19 -22.32
C ALA A 284 -4.72 0.23 -22.15
N LEU A 285 -4.36 0.60 -20.92
CA LEU A 285 -3.77 1.91 -20.60
C LEU A 285 -2.35 2.07 -21.16
N ASN A 286 -1.61 0.96 -21.30
CA ASN A 286 -0.30 0.91 -21.92
C ASN A 286 -0.35 0.74 -23.45
N GLY A 287 -1.52 0.51 -24.03
CA GLY A 287 -1.70 0.31 -25.47
C GLY A 287 -1.17 -1.03 -25.99
N ILE A 288 -1.17 -2.07 -25.15
CA ILE A 288 -0.64 -3.41 -25.49
C ILE A 288 -1.70 -4.51 -25.51
N ASP A 289 -2.99 -4.15 -25.46
CA ASP A 289 -4.10 -5.08 -25.62
C ASP A 289 -4.01 -5.81 -26.98
N GLY A 290 -3.75 -7.12 -26.94
CA GLY A 290 -3.66 -7.99 -28.13
C GLY A 290 -2.28 -8.59 -28.40
N GLY A 291 -1.25 -8.20 -27.66
CA GLY A 291 0.05 -8.88 -27.67
C GLY A 291 0.08 -10.04 -26.66
N SER A 292 0.34 -11.25 -27.13
CA SER A 292 0.65 -12.39 -26.25
C SER A 292 1.86 -12.02 -25.37
N ARG A 293 1.71 -12.06 -24.04
CA ARG A 293 2.86 -12.12 -23.14
C ARG A 293 3.40 -13.54 -23.06
#